data_AF-A0A5Q4ZIJ9-F1
#
_entry.id   AF-A0A5Q4ZIJ9-F1
#
_cell.length_a   1.000
_cell.length_b   1.000
_cell.length_c   1.000
_cell.angle_alpha   90.00
_cell.angle_beta   90.00
_cell.angle_gamma   90.00
#
_symmetry.space_group_name_H-M   'P 1'
#
loop_
_entity.id
_entity.type
_entity.pdbx_description
1 polymer ?
#
loop_
_entity_poly.entity_id
_entity_poly.type
_entity_poly.pdbx_seq_one_letter_code
_entity_poly.pdbx_strand_id
1 'polypeptide(L)'
;MNRMLQTKEQLQPATGYCIETRAVALSNGYFPGLVLERTFIQRHVVEGVTFLEFQNASGVRHVIDVATIERIVPLGRMAQRGDALRTSEIQP
;
A
#
# COMPACT_ATOMS: atom_id res chain seq x y z
N MET A 1 -22.79 -2.87 -11.86
CA MET A 1 -21.49 -2.88 -12.56
C MET A 1 -20.74 -1.62 -12.14
N ASN A 2 -20.11 -1.64 -10.96
CA ASN A 2 -19.51 -0.45 -10.37
C ASN A 2 -18.06 -0.32 -10.80
N ARG A 3 -17.80 0.75 -11.57
CA ARG A 3 -16.54 1.50 -11.67
C ARG A 3 -15.32 0.72 -11.18
N MET A 4 -14.91 -0.18 -12.07
CA MET A 4 -13.54 -0.57 -12.29
C MET A 4 -12.63 0.61 -11.90
N LEU A 5 -11.81 0.40 -10.87
CA LEU A 5 -10.72 1.25 -10.41
C LEU A 5 -9.89 1.69 -11.62
N GLN A 6 -10.31 2.80 -12.23
CA GLN A 6 -9.72 3.35 -13.43
C GLN A 6 -8.60 4.32 -13.10
N THR A 7 -7.94 4.15 -11.95
CA THR A 7 -6.61 4.71 -11.76
C THR A 7 -5.62 3.73 -12.37
N LYS A 8 -5.41 3.88 -13.69
CA LYS A 8 -4.20 3.43 -14.40
C LYS A 8 -2.95 4.18 -13.88
N GLU A 9 -2.82 4.35 -12.57
CA GLU A 9 -1.55 4.70 -11.99
C GLU A 9 -0.81 3.39 -11.80
N GLN A 10 0.09 3.11 -12.73
CA GLN A 10 1.07 2.05 -12.56
C GLN A 10 1.82 2.35 -11.26
N LEU A 11 1.51 1.59 -10.20
CA LEU A 11 2.11 1.78 -8.89
C LEU A 11 3.63 1.75 -9.05
N GLN A 12 4.28 2.77 -8.52
CA GLN A 12 5.72 2.95 -8.65
C GLN A 12 6.40 2.26 -7.48
N PRO A 13 7.37 1.37 -7.72
CA PRO A 13 8.17 0.79 -6.64
C PRO A 13 8.76 1.88 -5.75
N ALA A 14 8.89 1.59 -4.46
CA ALA A 14 9.42 2.52 -3.46
C ALA A 14 8.59 3.81 -3.25
N THR A 15 7.37 3.91 -3.80
CA THR A 15 6.44 5.02 -3.54
C THR A 15 5.47 4.66 -2.41
N GLY A 16 5.15 5.65 -1.57
CA GLY A 16 4.19 5.49 -0.48
C GLY A 16 2.76 5.72 -0.92
N TYR A 17 1.86 4.92 -0.39
CA TYR A 17 0.44 4.95 -0.70
C TYR A 17 -0.39 4.83 0.56
N CYS A 18 -1.50 5.56 0.60
CA CYS A 18 -2.61 5.30 1.49
C CYS A 18 -3.54 4.30 0.79
N ILE A 19 -3.73 3.14 1.39
CA ILE A 19 -4.52 2.03 0.85
C ILE A 19 -5.72 1.85 1.75
N GLU A 20 -6.90 1.90 1.16
CA GLU A 20 -8.15 1.63 1.86
C GLU A 20 -8.70 0.30 1.36
N THR A 21 -8.82 -0.65 2.28
CA THR A 21 -9.43 -1.94 1.98
C THR A 21 -10.85 -2.00 2.52
N ARG A 22 -11.68 -2.82 1.88
CA ARG A 22 -12.96 -3.25 2.42
C ARG A 22 -12.74 -3.80 3.82
N ALA A 23 -13.60 -3.38 4.74
CA ALA A 23 -13.59 -3.87 6.10
C ALA A 23 -13.85 -5.38 6.12
N VAL A 24 -13.12 -6.10 6.96
CA VAL A 24 -13.60 -7.40 7.45
C VAL A 24 -14.70 -7.08 8.46
N ALA A 25 -15.88 -7.67 8.29
CA ALA A 25 -17.00 -7.47 9.21
C ALA A 25 -16.56 -7.78 10.65
N LEU A 26 -16.59 -6.79 11.53
CA LEU A 26 -16.42 -7.04 12.96
C LEU A 26 -17.74 -7.55 13.52
N SER A 27 -17.66 -8.35 14.59
CA SER A 27 -18.82 -9.00 15.22
C SER A 27 -19.89 -8.03 15.73
N ASN A 28 -19.58 -6.73 15.82
CA ASN A 28 -20.50 -5.66 16.23
C ASN A 28 -21.20 -4.94 15.07
N GLY A 29 -21.07 -5.42 13.83
CA GLY A 29 -21.67 -4.78 12.65
C GLY A 29 -20.98 -3.48 12.23
N TYR A 30 -19.84 -3.14 12.84
CA TYR A 30 -18.99 -2.04 12.41
C TYR A 30 -18.04 -2.54 11.32
N PHE A 31 -17.91 -1.74 10.25
CA PHE A 31 -17.09 -2.05 9.09
C PHE A 31 -15.99 -0.99 8.95
N PRO A 32 -14.93 -1.02 9.77
CA PRO A 32 -13.81 -0.12 9.57
C PRO A 32 -13.04 -0.57 8.34
N GLY A 33 -13.09 0.21 7.26
CA GLY A 33 -12.09 0.09 6.20
C GLY A 33 -10.70 0.22 6.82
N LEU A 34 -9.77 -0.65 6.45
CA LEU A 34 -8.41 -0.58 6.98
C LEU A 34 -7.64 0.43 6.12
N VAL A 35 -7.25 1.55 6.73
CA VAL A 35 -6.41 2.57 6.10
C VAL A 35 -4.95 2.24 6.41
N LEU A 36 -4.16 1.97 5.37
CA LEU A 36 -2.77 1.56 5.48
C LEU A 36 -1.87 2.51 4.71
N GLU A 37 -0.93 3.17 5.40
CA GLU A 37 0.16 3.89 4.75
C GLU A 37 1.34 2.94 4.52
N ARG A 38 1.64 2.61 3.27
CA ARG A 38 2.65 1.59 2.93
C ARG A 38 3.40 1.91 1.64
N THR A 39 4.62 1.41 1.53
CA THR A 39 5.44 1.51 0.33
C THR A 39 5.14 0.35 -0.61
N PHE A 40 4.84 0.63 -1.88
CA PHE A 40 4.64 -0.42 -2.89
C PHE A 40 5.94 -1.14 -3.24
N ILE A 41 5.88 -2.47 -3.31
CA ILE A 41 6.99 -3.33 -3.68
C ILE A 41 6.77 -3.91 -5.08
N GLN A 42 5.74 -4.75 -5.25
CA GLN A 42 5.48 -5.44 -6.50
C GLN A 42 4.05 -6.00 -6.59
N ARG A 43 3.67 -6.43 -7.80
CA ARG A 43 2.41 -7.11 -8.10
C ARG A 43 2.65 -8.60 -8.30
N HIS A 44 1.77 -9.42 -7.74
CA HIS A 44 1.74 -10.87 -7.93
C HIS A 44 0.45 -11.27 -8.66
N VAL A 45 0.53 -12.27 -9.54
CA VAL A 45 -0.63 -12.90 -10.17
C VAL A 45 -0.53 -14.40 -9.94
N VAL A 46 -1.46 -14.96 -9.18
CA VAL A 46 -1.50 -16.37 -8.81
C VAL A 46 -2.89 -16.89 -9.16
N GLU A 47 -2.96 -17.89 -10.04
CA GLU A 47 -4.22 -18.52 -10.44
C GLU A 47 -5.30 -17.52 -10.90
N GLY A 48 -4.88 -16.42 -11.54
CA GLY A 48 -5.76 -15.36 -12.02
C GLY A 48 -6.17 -14.33 -10.96
N VAL A 49 -5.84 -14.55 -9.68
CA VAL A 49 -6.03 -13.58 -8.60
C VAL A 49 -4.82 -12.64 -8.55
N THR A 50 -5.09 -11.33 -8.45
CA THR A 50 -4.03 -10.32 -8.37
C THR A 50 -3.83 -9.86 -6.93
N PHE A 51 -2.59 -9.92 -6.46
CA PHE A 51 -2.19 -9.40 -5.17
C PHE A 51 -1.17 -8.27 -5.33
N LEU A 52 -1.17 -7.33 -4.39
CA LEU A 52 -0.17 -6.28 -4.27
C LEU A 52 0.63 -6.47 -2.99
N GLU A 53 1.94 -6.43 -3.12
CA GLU A 53 2.87 -6.48 -2.01
C GLU A 53 3.30 -5.07 -1.60
N PHE A 54 3.19 -4.81 -0.31
CA PHE A 54 3.56 -3.55 0.31
C PHE A 54 4.46 -3.77 1.52
N GLN A 55 5.22 -2.75 1.88
CA GLN A 55 6.06 -2.73 3.07
C GLN A 55 5.65 -1.59 4.01
N ASN A 56 5.58 -1.88 5.31
CA ASN A 56 5.33 -0.85 6.33
C ASN A 56 6.63 -0.17 6.79
N ALA A 57 6.52 0.85 7.65
CA ALA A 57 7.69 1.59 8.16
C ALA A 57 8.68 0.74 8.98
N SER A 58 8.25 -0.41 9.53
CA SER A 58 9.12 -1.34 10.24
C SER A 58 9.79 -2.38 9.33
N GLY A 59 9.53 -2.33 8.02
CA GLY A 59 10.08 -3.27 7.04
C GLY A 59 9.27 -4.55 6.83
N VAL A 60 8.15 -4.72 7.55
CA VAL A 60 7.27 -5.89 7.41
C VAL A 60 6.51 -5.82 6.09
N ARG A 61 6.49 -6.95 5.37
CA ARG A 61 5.81 -7.11 4.09
C ARG A 61 4.38 -7.63 4.29
N HIS A 62 3.44 -7.07 3.53
CA HIS A 62 2.05 -7.44 3.51
C HIS A 62 1.60 -7.67 2.08
N VAL A 63 0.80 -8.71 1.87
CA VAL A 63 0.20 -9.05 0.58
C VAL A 63 -1.29 -8.84 0.68
N ILE A 64 -1.85 -8.01 -0.20
CA ILE A 64 -3.26 -7.62 -0.20
C ILE A 64 -3.89 -8.03 -1.53
N ASP A 65 -5.01 -8.75 -1.48
CA ASP A 65 -5.82 -9.05 -2.67
C ASP A 65 -6.44 -7.76 -3.21
N VAL A 66 -6.20 -7.46 -4.49
CA VAL A 66 -6.74 -6.28 -5.17
C VAL A 66 -8.27 -6.23 -5.10
N ALA A 67 -8.95 -7.37 -5.09
CA ALA A 67 -10.41 -7.42 -4.98
C ALA A 67 -10.94 -6.83 -3.66
N THR A 68 -10.10 -6.76 -2.63
CA THR A 68 -10.42 -6.16 -1.33
C THR A 68 -10.13 -4.67 -1.26
N ILE A 69 -9.43 -4.09 -2.24
CA ILE A 69 -9.03 -2.69 -2.22
C ILE A 69 -10.17 -1.81 -2.76
N GLU A 70 -10.52 -0.78 -2.00
CA GLU A 70 -11.51 0.23 -2.40
C GLU A 70 -10.85 1.46 -3.01
N ARG A 71 -9.72 1.89 -2.44
CA ARG A 71 -9.01 3.08 -2.88
C ARG A 71 -7.51 2.96 -2.62
N ILE A 72 -6.72 3.50 -3.54
CA ILE A 72 -5.28 3.72 -3.39
C ILE A 72 -5.02 5.18 -3.71
N VAL A 73 -4.38 5.90 -2.80
CA VAL A 73 -4.01 7.31 -2.97
C VAL A 73 -2.48 7.43 -2.86
N PRO A 74 -1.78 7.97 -3.87
CA PRO A 74 -0.35 8.23 -3.76
C PRO A 74 -0.10 9.30 -2.69
N LEU A 75 0.83 9.02 -1.78
CA LEU A 75 1.31 9.98 -0.79
C LEU A 75 2.60 10.69 -1.24
N GLY A 76 3.17 10.26 -2.37
CA GLY A 76 4.47 10.68 -2.87
C GLY A 76 5.62 9.83 -2.34
N ARG A 77 6.85 10.34 -2.43
CA ARG A 77 8.04 9.64 -1.92
C ARG A 77 8.02 9.69 -0.39
N MET A 78 7.84 8.54 0.26
CA MET A 78 8.06 8.43 1.70
C MET A 78 9.55 8.32 1.98
N ALA A 79 10.04 9.11 2.94
CA ALA A 79 11.42 9.02 3.39
C ALA A 79 11.69 7.61 3.93
N GLN A 80 12.57 6.86 3.28
CA GLN A 80 12.96 5.54 3.76
C GLN A 80 13.97 5.70 4.92
N ARG A 81 14.09 4.70 5.80
CA ARG A 81 15.15 4.71 6.84
C ARG A 81 16.56 4.91 6.25
N GLY A 82 16.80 4.48 5.01
CA GLY A 82 18.06 4.75 4.28
C GLY A 82 18.27 6.21 3.87
N ASP A 83 17.21 7.00 3.72
CA ASP A 83 17.31 8.44 3.45
C ASP A 83 17.76 9.20 4.72
N ALA A 84 17.28 8.79 5.89
CA ALA A 84 17.71 9.37 7.18
C ALA A 84 19.19 9.09 7.50
N LEU A 85 19.71 7.93 7.07
CA LEU A 85 21.13 7.57 7.24
C LEU A 85 22.07 8.36 6.31
N ARG A 86 21.60 8.80 5.13
CA ARG A 86 22.38 9.68 4.23
C ARG A 86 22.48 11.12 4.74
N THR A 87 21.49 11.60 5.47
CA THR A 87 21.56 12.93 6.09
C THR A 87 22.50 13.01 7.29
N SER A 88 22.84 11.87 7.92
CA SER A 88 23.79 11.84 9.04
C SER A 88 25.27 11.83 8.63
N GLU A 89 25.60 11.62 7.35
CA GLU A 89 26.98 11.68 6.85
C GLU A 89 27.39 13.06 6.31
N ILE A 90 26.53 14.08 6.49
CA ILE A 90 26.84 15.46 6.15
C ILE A 90 26.74 16.30 7.43
N GLN A 91 27.77 16.21 8.28
CA GLN A 91 28.15 17.33 9.15
C GLN A 91 29.41 17.98 8.54
N PRO A 92 29.45 19.32 8.41
CA PRO A 92 30.64 20.04 7.97
C PRO A 92 31.82 19.92 8.95
#